data_AF-A0A7W0SV70-F1
#
_entry.id   AF-A0A7W0SV70-F1
#
_cell.length_a   1.000
_cell.length_b   1.000
_cell.length_c   1.000
_cell.angle_alpha   90.00
_cell.angle_beta   90.00
_cell.angle_gamma   90.00
#
_symmetry.space_group_name_H-M   'P 1'
#
loop_
_entity.id
_entity.type
_entity.pdbx_description
1 polymer ?
#
loop_
_entity_poly.entity_id
_entity_poly.type
_entity_poly.pdbx_seq_one_letter_code
_entity_poly.pdbx_strand_id
1 'polypeptide(L)' 'MTAAQFELIDETEAEAILRWRFEELVRSGYDVGSALVLASHVEVDLHEASALPRRGCPSETALRILL' A
#
# COMPACT_ATOMS: atom_id res chain seq x y z
N MET A 1 5.77 -26.22 16.38
CA MET A 1 6.16 -25.14 15.47
C MET A 1 7.57 -24.71 15.83
N THR A 2 8.44 -24.49 14.85
CA THR A 2 9.85 -24.11 15.03
C THR A 2 10.09 -22.66 14.60
N ALA A 3 11.19 -22.03 15.05
CA ALA A 3 11.52 -20.63 14.70
C ALA A 3 11.58 -20.38 13.18
N ALA A 4 12.19 -21.30 12.43
CA ALA A 4 12.28 -21.21 10.96
C ALA A 4 10.91 -21.30 10.25
N GLN A 5 9.91 -21.97 10.85
CA GLN A 5 8.55 -21.98 10.32
C GLN A 5 7.83 -20.65 10.56
N PHE A 6 8.20 -19.91 11.61
CA PHE A 6 7.60 -18.63 11.97
C PHE A 6 8.09 -17.51 11.03
N GLU A 7 9.39 -17.45 10.77
CA GLU A 7 9.99 -16.46 9.84
C GLU A 7 9.42 -16.55 8.41
N LEU A 8 9.18 -17.77 7.91
CA LEU A 8 8.57 -17.97 6.58
C LEU A 8 7.09 -17.52 6.54
N ILE A 9 6.34 -17.74 7.63
CA ILE A 9 4.96 -17.25 7.74
C ILE A 9 4.97 -15.72 7.71
N ASP A 10 5.85 -15.08 8.48
CA ASP A 10 5.99 -13.62 8.51
C ASP A 10 6.34 -13.03 7.13
N GLU A 11 7.22 -13.67 6.36
CA GLU A 11 7.57 -13.24 4.99
C GLU A 11 6.37 -13.34 4.04
N THR A 12 5.63 -14.46 4.09
CA THR A 12 4.42 -14.63 3.26
C THR A 12 3.28 -13.70 3.65
N GLU A 13 3.14 -13.38 4.94
CA GLU A 13 2.16 -12.41 5.44
C GLU A 13 2.53 -10.98 5.01
N ALA A 14 3.82 -10.62 5.10
CA ALA A 14 4.30 -9.32 4.62
C ALA A 14 4.03 -9.14 3.12
N GLU A 15 4.31 -10.16 2.30
CA GLU A 15 3.99 -10.11 0.86
C GLU A 15 2.48 -9.95 0.63
N ALA A 16 1.64 -10.72 1.34
CA ALA A 16 0.20 -10.64 1.23
C ALA A 16 -0.34 -9.25 1.61
N ILE A 17 0.22 -8.63 2.67
CA ILE A 17 -0.13 -7.27 3.10
C ILE A 17 0.24 -6.25 2.03
N LEU A 18 1.46 -6.30 1.49
CA LEU A 18 1.90 -5.37 0.45
C LEU A 18 1.09 -5.51 -0.84
N ARG A 19 0.77 -6.75 -1.24
CA ARG A 19 -0.11 -7.03 -2.37
C ARG A 19 -1.49 -6.42 -2.16
N TRP A 20 -2.10 -6.65 -1.00
CA TRP A 20 -3.40 -6.10 -0.68
C TRP A 20 -3.39 -4.56 -0.64
N ARG A 21 -2.36 -3.95 -0.04
CA ARG A 21 -2.18 -2.49 -0.04
C ARG A 21 -2.14 -1.93 -1.46
N PHE A 22 -1.35 -2.54 -2.34
CA PHE A 22 -1.27 -2.14 -3.74
C PHE A 22 -2.63 -2.22 -4.44
N GLU A 23 -3.35 -3.32 -4.27
CA GLU A 23 -4.66 -3.52 -4.89
C GLU A 23 -5.70 -2.50 -4.42
N GLU A 24 -5.74 -2.20 -3.12
CA GLU A 24 -6.61 -1.15 -2.57
C GLU A 24 -6.30 0.23 -3.16
N LEU A 25 -5.02 0.59 -3.25
CA LEU A 25 -4.59 1.88 -3.80
C LEU A 25 -4.98 2.03 -5.27
N VAL A 26 -4.74 1.00 -6.09
CA VAL A 26 -5.19 1.00 -7.49
C VAL A 26 -6.72 1.12 -7.56
N ARG A 27 -7.46 0.38 -6.74
CA ARG A 27 -8.93 0.45 -6.71
C ARG A 27 -9.45 1.81 -6.26
N SER A 28 -8.68 2.53 -5.45
CA SER A 28 -9.04 3.88 -4.99
C SER A 28 -8.84 4.97 -6.04
N GLY A 29 -8.04 4.70 -7.08
CA GLY A 29 -7.81 5.59 -8.22
C GLY A 29 -6.36 6.01 -8.45
N TYR A 30 -5.39 5.46 -7.72
CA TYR A 30 -3.97 5.65 -8.05
C TYR A 30 -3.61 4.93 -9.35
N ASP A 31 -2.64 5.50 -10.09
CA ASP A 31 -1.96 4.77 -11.14
C ASP A 31 -1.03 3.69 -10.54
N VAL A 32 -0.66 2.71 -11.37
CA VAL A 32 0.16 1.56 -10.95
C VAL A 32 1.48 1.99 -10.31
N GLY A 33 2.14 3.02 -10.85
CA GLY A 33 3.43 3.48 -10.34
C GLY A 33 3.29 4.07 -8.94
N SER A 34 2.35 5.00 -8.78
CA SER A 34 2.08 5.65 -7.49
C SER A 34 1.57 4.67 -6.43
N ALA A 35 0.72 3.72 -6.82
CA ALA A 35 0.22 2.67 -5.94
C ALA A 35 1.35 1.75 -5.43
N LEU A 36 2.32 1.42 -6.29
CA LEU A 36 3.46 0.59 -5.89
C LEU A 36 4.35 1.30 -4.87
N VAL A 37 4.62 2.59 -5.10
CA VAL A 37 5.39 3.42 -4.16
C VAL A 37 4.67 3.49 -2.80
N LEU A 38 3.38 3.84 -2.78
CA LEU A 38 2.64 3.94 -1.50
C LEU A 38 2.45 2.59 -0.80
N ALA A 39 2.31 1.49 -1.56
CA ALA A 39 2.19 0.17 -0.97
C ALA A 39 3.41 -0.21 -0.13
N SER A 40 4.63 0.17 -0.58
CA SER A 40 5.88 -0.11 0.14
C SER A 40 6.14 0.81 1.34
N HIS A 41 5.47 1.96 1.44
CA HIS A 41 5.55 2.87 2.60
C HIS A 41 4.48 2.47 3.61
N VAL A 42 4.78 1.45 4.41
CA VAL A 42 3.83 0.81 5.33
C VAL A 42 3.38 1.70 6.49
N GLU A 43 4.15 2.74 6.79
CA GLU A 43 3.85 3.80 7.74
C GLU A 43 2.74 4.76 7.27
N VAL A 44 2.46 4.81 5.96
CA VAL A 44 1.38 5.63 5.41
C VAL A 44 0.03 4.98 5.70
N ASP A 45 -0.87 5.77 6.30
CA ASP A 45 -2.25 5.38 6.56
C ASP A 45 -2.99 5.12 5.24
N LEU A 46 -3.41 3.87 5.04
CA LEU A 46 -4.07 3.45 3.81
C LEU A 46 -5.46 4.07 3.66
N HIS A 47 -6.14 4.40 4.76
CA HIS A 47 -7.44 5.06 4.73
C HIS A 47 -7.30 6.50 4.23
N GLU A 48 -6.32 7.25 4.73
CA GLU A 48 -6.02 8.60 4.24
C GLU A 48 -5.57 8.57 2.78
N ALA A 49 -4.66 7.66 2.43
CA ALA A 49 -4.19 7.52 1.05
C ALA A 49 -5.36 7.23 0.10
N SER A 50 -6.25 6.31 0.47
CA SER A 50 -7.43 5.97 -0.33
C SER A 50 -8.45 7.11 -0.46
N ALA A 51 -8.49 8.04 0.50
CA ALA A 51 -9.47 9.12 0.52
C ALA A 51 -9.14 10.23 -0.50
N LEU A 52 -7.85 10.48 -0.77
CA LEU A 52 -7.41 11.51 -1.72
C LEU A 52 -7.92 11.29 -3.16
N PRO A 53 -7.65 10.16 -3.84
CA PRO A 53 -8.11 9.94 -5.21
C PRO A 53 -9.64 9.81 -5.29
N ARG A 54 -10.30 9.26 -4.25
CA ARG A 54 -11.78 9.25 -4.17
C ARG A 54 -12.39 10.65 -4.16
N ARG A 55 -11.65 11.66 -3.69
CA ARG A 55 -12.03 13.08 -3.73
C ARG A 55 -11.57 13.79 -5.01
N GLY A 56 -10.99 13.06 -5.97
CA GLY A 56 -10.49 13.60 -7.24
C GLY A 56 -9.06 14.13 -7.18
N CYS A 57 -8.30 13.83 -6.13
CA CYS A 57 -6.88 14.20 -6.07
C CYS A 57 -6.07 13.38 -7.08
N PRO A 58 -5.28 14.01 -7.99
CA PRO A 58 -4.38 13.28 -8.88
C PRO A 58 -3.30 12.52 -8.12
N SER A 59 -2.95 11.31 -8.57
CA SER A 59 -1.96 10.42 -7.93
C SER A 59 -0.64 11.12 -7.56
N GLU A 60 -0.06 11.87 -8.50
CA GLU A 60 1.20 12.57 -8.29
C GLU A 60 1.10 13.65 -7.20
N THR A 61 -0.06 14.32 -7.11
CA THR A 61 -0.29 15.31 -6.04
C THR A 61 -0.48 14.61 -4.70
N ALA A 62 -1.20 13.49 -4.68
CA ALA A 62 -1.40 12.71 -3.46
C ALA A 62 -0.10 12.12 -2.92
N LEU A 63 0.84 11.69 -3.78
CA LEU A 63 2.18 11.26 -3.36
C LEU A 63 2.92 12.37 -2.60
N ARG A 64 2.91 13.60 -3.13
CA ARG A 64 3.58 14.76 -2.49
C ARG A 64 2.95 15.20 -1.17
N ILE A 65 1.72 14.75 -0.88
CA ILE A 65 1.05 15.01 0.40
C ILE A 65 1.45 13.98 1.45
N LEU A 66 1.64 12.73 1.03
CA LEU A 66 1.80 11.57 1.93
C LEU A 66 3.25 11.18 2.18
N LEU A 67 4.17 11.50 1.27
CA LEU A 67 5.60 11.17 1.30
C LEU A 67 6.45 12.44 1.29
#